data_AF-A0A1H5RL13-F1
#
_entry.id   AF-A0A1H5RL13-F1
#
_cell.length_a   1.000
_cell.length_b   1.000
_cell.length_c   1.000
_cell.angle_alpha   90.00
_cell.angle_beta   90.00
_cell.angle_gamma   90.00
#
_symmetry.space_group_name_H-M   'P 1'
#
loop_
_entity.id
_entity.type
_entity.pdbx_description
1 polymer ?
#
loop_
_entity_poly.entity_id
_entity_poly.type
_entity_poly.pdbx_seq_one_letter_code
_entity_poly.pdbx_strand_id
1 'polypeptide(L)'
;MARVQLDLPEQFLYTHTINVRMTDLNTGKHVGNDQMISLLSEARYRFFCHIGFDQFDSDKQSIVVTDLVATYMAESFAQDDLQFEVGLMDFNKYGADLIFRVTKQPSGQRVVLAKQGFVFFDHLKHGVMPMPAAFRERFPNLQ
;
A
#
# COMPACT_ATOMS: atom_id res chain seq x y z
N MET A 1 20.82 14.14 -4.58
CA MET A 1 19.47 14.66 -4.28
C MET A 1 19.07 14.21 -2.88
N ALA A 2 18.35 15.03 -2.12
CA ALA A 2 17.82 14.61 -0.82
C ALA A 2 16.86 13.44 -1.04
N ARG A 3 17.13 12.30 -0.42
CA ARG A 3 16.20 11.16 -0.43
C ARG A 3 15.02 11.51 0.47
N VAL A 4 13.80 11.21 0.03
CA VAL A 4 12.61 11.33 0.87
C VAL A 4 12.78 10.35 2.04
N GLN A 5 12.60 10.84 3.27
CA GLN A 5 12.55 10.00 4.45
C GLN A 5 11.08 9.69 4.75
N LEU A 6 10.79 8.42 4.96
CA LEU A 6 9.48 7.93 5.37
C LEU A 6 9.61 7.39 6.78
N ASP A 7 8.74 7.86 7.67
CA ASP A 7 8.55 7.25 8.96
C ASP A 7 7.87 5.89 8.78
N LEU A 8 8.31 4.91 9.57
CA LEU A 8 7.75 3.56 9.55
C LEU A 8 6.91 3.36 10.81
N PRO A 9 5.79 2.63 10.71
CA PRO A 9 5.00 2.30 11.89
C PRO A 9 5.79 1.36 12.81
N GLU A 10 5.49 1.40 14.10
CA GLU A 10 6.06 0.47 15.08
C GLU A 10 5.71 -1.00 14.76
N GLN A 11 4.54 -1.21 14.15
CA GLN A 11 4.06 -2.53 13.76
C GLN A 11 3.49 -2.51 12.32
N PHE A 12 3.84 -3.55 11.57
CA PHE A 12 3.16 -3.88 10.32
C PHE A 12 2.02 -4.85 10.62
N LEU A 13 0.85 -4.57 10.07
CA LEU A 13 -0.41 -5.24 10.40
C LEU A 13 -0.69 -6.43 9.50
N TYR A 14 -0.08 -6.44 8.32
CA TYR A 14 -0.30 -7.47 7.31
C TYR A 14 0.97 -7.70 6.51
N THR A 15 1.14 -8.93 6.03
CA THR A 15 2.25 -9.30 5.17
C THR A 15 1.76 -10.23 4.06
N HIS A 16 2.24 -10.01 2.85
CA HIS A 16 1.95 -10.86 1.71
C HIS A 16 3.15 -10.88 0.75
N THR A 17 3.37 -12.02 0.10
CA THR A 17 4.46 -12.19 -0.87
C THR A 17 3.90 -12.22 -2.27
N ILE A 18 4.48 -11.42 -3.17
CA ILE A 18 4.18 -11.41 -4.60
C ILE A 18 5.44 -11.83 -5.36
N ASN A 19 5.30 -12.84 -6.21
CA ASN A 19 6.35 -13.25 -7.14
C ASN A 19 6.40 -12.28 -8.34
N VAL A 20 7.59 -11.77 -8.64
CA VAL A 20 7.81 -10.84 -9.75
C VAL A 20 7.72 -11.56 -11.09
N ARG A 21 6.84 -11.09 -11.96
CA ARG A 21 6.58 -11.63 -13.28
C ARG A 21 7.48 -10.96 -14.32
N MET A 22 7.68 -11.64 -15.45
CA MET A 22 8.36 -11.06 -16.61
C MET A 22 7.69 -9.75 -17.08
N THR A 23 6.35 -9.67 -16.95
CA THR A 23 5.55 -8.48 -17.31
C THR A 23 5.67 -7.31 -16.34
N ASP A 24 6.33 -7.52 -15.20
CA ASP A 24 6.57 -6.45 -14.22
C ASP A 24 7.87 -5.69 -14.54
N LEU A 25 8.69 -6.23 -15.44
CA LEU A 25 9.98 -5.65 -15.82
C LEU A 25 9.82 -4.55 -16.88
N ASN A 26 10.65 -3.52 -16.77
CA ASN A 26 10.79 -2.49 -17.80
C ASN A 26 11.98 -2.79 -18.74
N THR A 27 12.30 -1.86 -19.65
CA THR A 27 13.43 -2.00 -20.58
C THR A 27 14.81 -2.09 -19.90
N GLY A 28 14.91 -1.68 -18.64
CA GLY A 28 16.08 -1.85 -17.76
C GLY A 28 16.24 -3.27 -17.19
N LYS A 29 15.32 -4.20 -17.52
CA LYS A 29 15.33 -5.61 -17.07
C LYS A 29 15.13 -5.81 -15.56
N HIS A 30 14.65 -4.79 -14.85
CA HIS A 30 14.20 -4.88 -13.46
C HIS A 30 12.77 -4.37 -13.36
N VAL A 31 12.11 -4.55 -12.21
CA VAL A 31 10.74 -4.08 -11.98
C VAL A 31 10.63 -2.59 -12.31
N GLY A 32 9.65 -2.26 -13.16
CA GLY A 32 9.34 -0.87 -13.53
C GLY A 32 8.87 -0.06 -12.31
N ASN A 33 9.10 1.25 -12.32
CA ASN A 33 8.63 2.10 -11.22
C ASN A 33 7.09 2.12 -11.17
N ASP A 34 6.44 2.21 -12.33
CA ASP A 34 5.00 2.06 -12.57
C ASP A 34 4.50 0.67 -12.14
N GLN A 35 5.24 -0.39 -12.48
CA GLN A 35 4.87 -1.74 -12.07
C GLN A 35 4.98 -1.95 -10.57
N MET A 36 5.95 -1.33 -9.89
CA MET A 36 5.95 -1.30 -8.43
C MET A 36 4.70 -0.63 -7.86
N ILE A 37 4.15 0.42 -8.49
CA ILE A 37 2.90 1.07 -8.06
C ILE A 37 1.71 0.11 -8.21
N SER A 38 1.67 -0.67 -9.29
CA SER A 38 0.68 -1.73 -9.50
C SER A 38 0.78 -2.80 -8.40
N LEU A 39 2.00 -3.25 -8.07
CA LEU A 39 2.24 -4.22 -7.00
C LEU A 39 1.87 -3.70 -5.60
N LEU A 40 2.18 -2.44 -5.30
CA LEU A 40 1.72 -1.78 -4.06
C LEU A 40 0.20 -1.72 -3.99
N SER A 41 -0.48 -1.49 -5.12
CA SER A 41 -1.93 -1.48 -5.20
C SER A 41 -2.56 -2.85 -4.98
N GLU A 42 -1.92 -3.92 -5.47
CA GLU A 42 -2.31 -5.30 -5.16
C GLU A 42 -2.12 -5.61 -3.67
N ALA A 43 -0.98 -5.23 -3.07
CA ALA A 43 -0.73 -5.41 -1.64
C ALA A 43 -1.76 -4.66 -0.78
N ARG A 44 -2.10 -3.42 -1.18
CA ARG A 44 -3.19 -2.63 -0.57
C ARG A 44 -4.51 -3.39 -0.65
N TYR A 45 -4.91 -3.83 -1.84
CA TYR A 45 -6.16 -4.57 -2.03
C TYR A 45 -6.24 -5.79 -1.11
N ARG A 46 -5.19 -6.62 -1.11
CA ARG A 46 -5.11 -7.83 -0.26
C ARG A 46 -5.17 -7.52 1.23
N PHE A 47 -4.55 -6.43 1.67
CA PHE A 47 -4.68 -5.96 3.06
C PHE A 47 -6.13 -5.63 3.40
N PHE A 48 -6.81 -4.86 2.56
CA PHE A 48 -8.22 -4.49 2.77
C PHE A 48 -9.15 -5.73 2.78
N CYS A 49 -8.94 -6.69 1.87
CA CYS A 49 -9.64 -7.98 1.93
C CYS A 49 -9.36 -8.75 3.23
N HIS A 50 -8.10 -8.78 3.68
CA HIS A 50 -7.72 -9.48 4.92
C HIS A 50 -8.43 -8.92 6.14
N ILE A 51 -8.56 -7.60 6.23
CA ILE A 51 -9.31 -6.95 7.31
C ILE A 51 -10.82 -6.94 7.05
N GLY A 52 -11.35 -7.66 6.06
CA GLY A 52 -12.79 -7.71 5.77
C GLY A 52 -13.40 -6.36 5.38
N PHE A 53 -12.62 -5.48 4.75
CA PHE A 53 -13.10 -4.24 4.16
C PHE A 53 -12.95 -4.37 2.64
N ASP A 54 -13.97 -4.91 1.98
CA ASP A 54 -13.93 -5.04 0.53
C ASP A 54 -14.21 -3.67 -0.11
N GLN A 55 -13.22 -3.14 -0.83
CA GLN A 55 -13.33 -1.88 -1.57
C GLN A 55 -14.33 -1.94 -2.73
N PHE A 56 -14.83 -3.13 -3.10
CA PHE A 56 -15.68 -3.37 -4.27
C PHE A 56 -17.08 -3.88 -3.96
N ASP A 57 -17.43 -4.16 -2.70
CA ASP A 57 -18.73 -4.76 -2.34
C ASP A 57 -19.88 -3.73 -2.25
N SER A 58 -19.57 -2.43 -2.39
CA SER A 58 -20.62 -1.41 -2.49
C SER A 58 -20.28 -0.41 -3.59
N ASP A 59 -21.09 -0.37 -4.64
CA ASP A 59 -21.04 0.64 -5.73
C ASP A 59 -21.19 2.10 -5.24
N LYS A 60 -21.31 2.30 -3.92
CA LYS A 60 -21.62 3.58 -3.27
C LYS A 60 -20.42 4.19 -2.57
N GLN A 61 -19.51 3.38 -2.03
CA GLN A 61 -18.39 3.84 -1.21
C GLN A 61 -17.10 3.13 -1.60
N SER A 62 -16.03 3.89 -1.73
CA SER A 62 -14.71 3.35 -2.04
C SER A 62 -13.60 4.11 -1.33
N ILE A 63 -12.37 3.73 -1.61
CA ILE A 63 -11.18 4.45 -1.22
C ILE A 63 -10.52 5.05 -2.46
N VAL A 64 -10.09 6.30 -2.34
CA VAL A 64 -9.31 7.01 -3.36
C VAL A 64 -7.92 7.32 -2.80
N VAL A 65 -6.88 6.95 -3.55
CA VAL A 65 -5.49 7.30 -3.24
C VAL A 65 -5.27 8.78 -3.60
N THR A 66 -4.82 9.58 -2.63
CA THR A 66 -4.62 11.02 -2.77
C THR A 66 -3.20 11.40 -3.14
N ASP A 67 -2.23 10.63 -2.66
CA ASP A 67 -0.81 10.82 -2.89
C ASP A 67 -0.04 9.50 -2.79
N LEU A 68 1.17 9.51 -3.35
CA LEU A 68 2.10 8.40 -3.31
C LEU A 68 3.51 8.96 -3.11
N VAL A 69 4.24 8.34 -2.19
CA VAL A 69 5.68 8.52 -2.04
C VAL A 69 6.34 7.16 -2.14
N ALA A 70 7.40 7.02 -2.93
CA ALA A 70 8.17 5.78 -3.02
C ALA A 70 9.68 6.08 -3.04
N THR A 71 10.42 5.40 -2.18
CA THR A 71 11.88 5.42 -2.15
C THR A 71 12.40 4.05 -2.57
N TYR A 72 13.04 4.00 -3.73
CA TYR A 72 13.65 2.79 -4.29
C TYR A 72 15.09 2.66 -3.76
N MET A 73 15.38 1.51 -3.16
CA MET A 73 16.64 1.21 -2.48
C MET A 73 17.45 0.12 -3.17
N ALA A 74 16.79 -0.83 -3.84
CA ALA A 74 17.40 -1.90 -4.61
C ALA A 74 16.51 -2.28 -5.81
N GLU A 75 17.11 -2.91 -6.81
CA GLU A 75 16.39 -3.45 -7.98
C GLU A 75 15.78 -4.82 -7.67
N SER A 76 14.68 -5.16 -8.35
CA SER A 76 14.05 -6.50 -8.31
C SER A 76 13.91 -7.07 -9.71
N PHE A 77 13.99 -8.39 -9.84
CA PHE A 77 14.05 -9.11 -11.11
C PHE A 77 12.96 -10.18 -11.19
N ALA A 78 12.72 -10.71 -12.40
CA ALA A 78 11.78 -11.82 -12.57
C ALA A 78 12.13 -12.99 -11.65
N GLN A 79 11.09 -13.64 -11.10
CA GLN A 79 11.16 -14.72 -10.12
C GLN A 79 11.61 -14.31 -8.71
N ASP A 80 12.00 -13.05 -8.48
CA ASP A 80 12.17 -12.56 -7.10
C ASP A 80 10.82 -12.66 -6.35
N ASP A 81 10.87 -13.16 -5.13
CA ASP A 81 9.74 -13.10 -4.21
C ASP A 81 9.84 -11.83 -3.37
N LEU A 82 8.90 -10.90 -3.59
CA LEU A 82 8.82 -9.65 -2.85
C LEU A 82 7.79 -9.76 -1.74
N GLN A 83 8.25 -9.66 -0.50
CA GLN A 83 7.38 -9.57 0.67
C GLN A 83 7.00 -8.10 0.90
N PHE A 84 5.70 -7.84 0.89
CA PHE A 84 5.06 -6.57 1.18
C PHE A 84 4.51 -6.61 2.60
N GLU A 85 5.12 -5.85 3.50
CA GLU A 85 4.57 -5.57 4.82
C GLU A 85 3.78 -4.26 4.75
N VAL A 86 2.56 -4.26 5.29
CA VAL A 86 1.62 -3.14 5.23
C VAL A 86 1.29 -2.69 6.65
N GLY A 87 1.43 -1.39 6.91
CA GLY A 87 1.01 -0.74 8.15
C GLY A 87 0.17 0.51 7.86
N LEU A 88 -0.40 1.07 8.93
CA LEU A 88 -1.22 2.28 8.87
C LEU A 88 -0.64 3.36 9.77
N MET A 89 -0.67 4.60 9.31
CA MET A 89 -0.26 5.79 10.06
C MET A 89 -1.19 6.97 9.77
N ASP A 90 -1.05 8.04 10.54
CA ASP A 90 -1.62 9.36 10.25
C ASP A 90 -3.13 9.37 9.97
N PHE A 91 -3.90 8.68 10.82
CA PHE A 91 -5.35 8.70 10.77
C PHE A 91 -5.89 10.13 10.90
N ASN A 92 -6.85 10.46 10.05
CA ASN A 92 -7.56 11.73 10.11
C ASN A 92 -9.07 11.52 9.95
N LYS A 93 -9.82 12.62 9.77
CA LYS A 93 -11.28 12.59 9.64
C LYS A 93 -11.77 11.79 8.42
N TYR A 94 -11.01 11.79 7.33
CA TYR A 94 -11.43 11.29 6.02
C TYR A 94 -10.67 10.05 5.57
N GLY A 95 -9.56 9.70 6.23
CA GLY A 95 -8.63 8.71 5.72
C GLY A 95 -7.43 8.46 6.61
N ALA A 96 -6.42 7.80 6.06
CA ALA A 96 -5.16 7.47 6.72
C ALA A 96 -4.06 7.24 5.66
N ASP A 97 -2.85 6.97 6.13
CA ASP A 97 -1.73 6.58 5.28
C ASP A 97 -1.45 5.08 5.37
N LEU A 98 -1.28 4.44 4.22
CA LEU A 98 -0.73 3.09 4.13
C LEU A 98 0.79 3.18 3.96
N ILE A 99 1.52 2.53 4.86
CA ILE A 99 2.99 2.44 4.78
C ILE A 99 3.38 1.03 4.35
N PHE A 100 4.24 0.96 3.34
CA PHE A 100 4.71 -0.29 2.76
C PHE A 100 6.21 -0.43 2.97
N ARG A 101 6.61 -1.61 3.42
CA ARG A 101 8.00 -2.07 3.37
C ARG A 101 8.08 -3.29 2.46
N VAL A 102 8.84 -3.16 1.38
CA VAL A 102 9.03 -4.22 0.39
C VAL A 102 10.44 -4.78 0.51
N THR A 103 10.55 -6.08 0.72
CA THR A 103 11.82 -6.79 0.85
C THR A 103 11.88 -8.01 -0.06
N LYS A 104 13.08 -8.40 -0.48
CA LYS A 104 13.30 -9.67 -1.18
C LYS A 104 13.35 -10.83 -0.18
N GLN A 105 12.71 -11.94 -0.52
CA GLN A 105 12.87 -13.20 0.19
C GLN A 105 13.91 -14.09 -0.50
N PRO A 106 14.69 -14.90 0.25
CA PRO A 106 14.78 -14.93 1.71
C PRO A 106 15.79 -13.90 2.28
N SER A 107 16.43 -13.09 1.44
CA SER A 107 17.58 -12.26 1.86
C SER A 107 17.23 -11.12 2.82
N GLY A 108 15.97 -10.69 2.86
CA GLY A 108 15.53 -9.52 3.62
C GLY A 108 16.00 -8.19 3.04
N GLN A 109 16.60 -8.18 1.83
CA GLN A 109 17.08 -6.95 1.21
C GLN A 109 15.91 -6.00 0.95
N ARG A 110 15.99 -4.78 1.48
CA ARG A 110 14.97 -3.75 1.28
C ARG A 110 15.01 -3.21 -0.15
N VAL A 111 13.87 -3.28 -0.83
CA VAL A 111 13.70 -2.86 -2.22
C VAL A 111 13.02 -1.50 -2.28
N VAL A 112 11.89 -1.35 -1.61
CA VAL A 112 11.08 -0.12 -1.62
C VAL A 112 10.54 0.17 -0.24
N LEU A 113 10.56 1.45 0.14
CA LEU A 113 9.67 2.01 1.16
C LEU A 113 8.68 2.92 0.45
N ALA A 114 7.39 2.76 0.74
CA ALA A 114 6.37 3.59 0.12
C ALA A 114 5.29 4.02 1.12
N LYS A 115 4.65 5.13 0.82
CA LYS A 115 3.44 5.63 1.48
C LYS A 115 2.36 5.85 0.42
N GLN A 116 1.14 5.46 0.70
CA GLN A 116 -0.05 5.89 -0.04
C GLN A 116 -1.04 6.53 0.92
N GLY A 117 -1.26 7.84 0.78
CA GLY A 117 -2.38 8.51 1.42
C GLY A 117 -3.69 8.11 0.76
N PHE A 118 -4.72 7.86 1.55
CA PHE A 118 -6.03 7.49 1.03
C PHE A 118 -7.17 8.14 1.80
N VAL A 119 -8.29 8.36 1.13
CA VAL A 119 -9.54 8.87 1.71
C VAL A 119 -10.74 8.03 1.31
N PHE A 120 -11.78 8.03 2.14
CA PHE A 120 -13.07 7.44 1.80
C PHE A 120 -13.87 8.37 0.88
N PHE A 121 -14.50 7.80 -0.13
CA PHE A 121 -15.22 8.54 -1.16
C PHE A 121 -16.63 8.01 -1.36
N ASP A 122 -17.62 8.92 -1.38
CA ASP A 122 -19.01 8.63 -1.70
C ASP A 122 -19.24 8.92 -3.19
N HIS A 123 -19.50 7.86 -3.97
CA HIS A 123 -19.70 7.97 -5.42
C HIS A 123 -21.05 8.59 -5.80
N LEU A 124 -22.06 8.48 -4.94
CA LEU A 124 -23.37 9.07 -5.20
C LEU A 124 -23.34 10.58 -5.02
N LYS A 125 -22.62 11.06 -4.00
CA LYS A 125 -22.42 12.49 -3.74
C LYS A 125 -21.22 13.08 -4.48
N HIS A 126 -20.41 12.22 -5.10
CA HIS A 126 -19.17 12.58 -5.78
C HIS A 126 -18.25 13.44 -4.88
N GLY A 127 -17.94 12.92 -3.70
CA GLY A 127 -17.13 13.67 -2.73
C GLY A 127 -16.51 12.82 -1.63
N VAL A 128 -15.48 13.37 -1.00
CA VAL A 128 -14.82 12.78 0.18
C VAL A 128 -15.82 12.69 1.32
N MET A 129 -15.84 11.53 2.01
CA MET A 129 -16.70 11.28 3.16
C MET A 129 -15.89 10.98 4.42
N PRO A 130 -16.46 11.18 5.62
CA PRO A 130 -15.82 10.75 6.86
C PRO A 130 -15.51 9.25 6.85
N MET A 131 -14.42 8.88 7.50
CA MET A 131 -14.05 7.48 7.70
C MET A 131 -15.19 6.69 8.34
N PRO A 132 -15.62 5.55 7.76
CA PRO A 132 -16.64 4.69 8.34
C PRO A 132 -16.25 4.21 9.74
N ALA A 133 -17.19 4.25 10.69
CA ALA A 133 -16.97 3.79 12.06
C ALA A 133 -16.48 2.33 12.10
N ALA A 134 -17.07 1.46 11.26
CA ALA A 134 -16.66 0.06 11.15
C ALA A 134 -15.20 -0.13 10.70
N PHE A 135 -14.62 0.80 9.93
CA PHE A 135 -13.20 0.75 9.60
C PHE A 135 -12.36 1.18 10.80
N ARG A 136 -12.75 2.26 11.47
CA ARG A 136 -12.06 2.80 12.65
C ARG A 136 -12.04 1.79 13.81
N GLU A 137 -13.10 1.02 14.00
CA GLU A 137 -13.22 -0.02 15.03
C GLU A 137 -12.24 -1.19 14.83
N ARG A 138 -11.72 -1.41 13.63
CA ARG A 138 -10.70 -2.46 13.36
C ARG A 138 -9.31 -2.08 13.90
N PHE A 139 -9.08 -0.80 14.16
CA PHE A 139 -7.78 -0.26 14.57
C PHE A 139 -7.89 0.63 15.83
N PRO A 140 -8.40 0.13 16.96
CA PRO A 140 -8.64 0.95 18.15
C PRO A 140 -7.36 1.50 18.77
N ASN A 141 -6.22 0.82 18.58
CA ASN A 141 -4.93 1.16 19.18
C ASN A 141 -4.02 2.01 18.28
N LEU A 142 -4.49 2.40 17.08
CA LEU A 142 -3.71 3.19 16.10
C LEU A 142 -4.30 4.59 15.89
N GLN A 143 -5.21 5.03 16.77
CA GLN A 143 -5.88 6.33 16.71
C GLN A 143 -5.10 7.43 17.42
#